data_AF-A0A2V8K255-F1
#
_entry.id   AF-A0A2V8K255-F1
#
_cell.length_a   1.000
_cell.length_b   1.000
_cell.length_c   1.000
_cell.angle_alpha   90.00
_cell.angle_beta   90.00
_cell.angle_gamma   90.00
#
_symmetry.space_group_name_H-M   'P 1'
#
loop_
_entity.id
_entity.type
_entity.pdbx_description
1 polymer ?
#
loop_
_entity_poly.entity_id
_entity_poly.type
_entity_poly.pdbx_seq_one_letter_code
_entity_poly.pdbx_strand_id
1 'polypeptide(L)'
;MSKARRIWKIGLLSVVCAGLVVWLADTIARGGWEISGLVYAGQAAQSRTEARTITIERSPVRMIKDSYPSFSAVAINADENMLVVTDENLFQILEYDRRDNTPPRARFTEP
;
A
#
# COMPACT_ATOMS: atom_id res chain seq x y z
N MET A 1 28.30 30.03 -52.92
CA MET A 1 27.21 29.76 -51.94
C MET A 1 27.25 30.80 -50.83
N SER A 2 26.28 31.72 -50.83
CA SER A 2 26.37 33.04 -50.20
C SER A 2 26.37 33.00 -48.67
N LYS A 3 27.45 33.51 -48.06
CA LYS A 3 27.63 33.70 -46.61
C LYS A 3 26.41 34.33 -45.91
N ALA A 4 25.68 35.22 -46.61
CA ALA A 4 24.47 35.88 -46.12
C ALA A 4 23.35 34.91 -45.69
N ARG A 5 23.11 33.83 -46.44
CA ARG A 5 22.08 32.83 -46.10
C ARG A 5 22.46 32.00 -44.87
N ARG A 6 23.76 31.86 -44.59
CA ARG A 6 24.26 31.13 -43.40
C ARG A 6 24.13 31.99 -42.14
N ILE A 7 24.43 33.29 -42.24
CA ILE A 7 24.29 34.25 -41.13
C ILE A 7 22.82 34.40 -40.72
N TRP A 8 21.90 34.47 -41.69
CA TRP A 8 20.47 34.54 -41.41
C TRP A 8 19.94 33.28 -40.72
N LYS A 9 20.40 32.10 -41.13
CA LYS A 9 20.04 30.81 -40.48
C LYS A 9 20.56 30.70 -39.05
N ILE A 10 21.77 31.22 -38.78
CA ILE A 10 22.35 31.22 -37.42
C ILE A 10 21.55 32.16 -36.50
N GLY A 11 21.17 33.34 -36.99
CA GLY A 11 20.30 34.26 -36.23
C GLY A 11 18.94 33.64 -35.89
N LEU A 12 18.32 32.95 -36.86
CA LEU A 12 17.04 32.28 -36.65
C LEU A 12 17.15 31.12 -35.65
N LEU A 13 18.22 30.30 -35.74
CA LEU A 13 18.47 29.21 -34.79
C LEU A 13 18.72 29.74 -33.37
N SER A 14 19.41 30.87 -33.23
CA SER A 14 19.67 31.47 -31.92
C SER A 14 18.39 31.93 -31.22
N VAL A 15 17.43 32.47 -31.95
CA VAL A 15 16.13 32.90 -31.38
C VAL A 15 15.31 31.68 -30.93
N VAL A 16 15.33 30.59 -31.71
CA VAL A 16 14.66 29.34 -31.32
C VAL A 16 15.29 28.75 -30.05
N CYS A 17 16.62 28.70 -29.97
CA CYS A 17 17.31 28.23 -28.76
C CYS A 17 17.01 29.10 -27.54
N ALA A 18 16.99 30.42 -27.68
CA ALA A 18 16.63 31.33 -26.59
C ALA A 18 15.20 31.09 -26.10
N GLY A 19 14.24 30.91 -27.03
CA GLY A 19 12.86 30.56 -26.69
C GLY A 19 12.74 29.22 -25.96
N LEU A 20 13.51 28.21 -26.40
CA LEU A 20 13.54 26.88 -25.77
C LEU A 20 14.12 26.93 -24.35
N VAL A 21 15.15 27.75 -24.11
CA VAL A 21 15.72 27.96 -22.78
C VAL A 21 14.73 28.65 -21.84
N VAL A 22 14.02 29.68 -22.31
CA VAL A 22 12.98 30.36 -21.52
C VAL A 22 11.82 29.42 -21.23
N TRP A 23 11.36 28.66 -22.23
CA TRP A 23 10.32 27.65 -22.06
C TRP A 23 10.73 26.58 -21.05
N LEU A 24 11.95 26.04 -21.15
CA LEU A 24 12.47 25.04 -20.22
C LEU A 24 12.59 25.60 -18.80
N ALA A 25 13.16 26.79 -18.62
CA ALA A 25 13.28 27.44 -17.32
C ALA A 25 11.91 27.65 -16.65
N ASP A 26 10.91 28.04 -17.45
CA ASP A 26 9.55 28.22 -16.97
C ASP A 26 8.88 26.87 -16.60
N THR A 27 9.08 25.81 -17.38
CA THR A 27 8.58 24.45 -17.02
C THR A 27 9.20 23.91 -15.73
N ILE A 28 10.49 24.19 -15.49
CA ILE A 28 11.18 23.82 -14.24
C ILE A 28 10.66 24.68 -13.07
N ALA A 29 10.48 25.98 -13.26
CA ALA A 29 9.97 26.90 -12.24
C ALA A 29 8.50 26.62 -11.87
N ARG A 30 7.69 26.16 -12.82
CA ARG A 30 6.30 25.71 -12.59
C ARG A 30 6.18 24.29 -12.03
N GLY A 31 7.30 23.65 -11.66
CA GLY A 31 7.30 22.36 -10.96
C GLY A 31 6.97 21.16 -11.85
N GLY A 32 7.12 21.25 -13.17
CA GLY A 32 6.78 20.18 -14.13
C GLY A 32 7.72 18.97 -14.16
N TRP A 33 8.53 18.76 -13.13
CA TRP A 33 9.49 17.66 -13.01
C TRP A 33 9.15 16.76 -11.82
N GLU A 34 7.88 16.36 -11.69
CA GLU A 34 7.52 15.25 -10.81
C GLU A 34 8.08 13.95 -11.41
N ILE A 35 9.33 13.63 -11.08
CA ILE A 35 9.86 12.27 -11.17
C ILE A 35 9.05 11.48 -10.15
N SER A 36 8.23 10.54 -10.60
CA SER A 36 7.34 9.71 -9.77
C SER A 36 8.09 9.03 -8.61
N GLY A 37 8.25 9.74 -7.50
CA GLY A 37 8.75 9.25 -6.22
C GLY A 37 7.70 8.47 -5.44
N LEU A 38 6.76 7.84 -6.13
CA LEU A 38 5.57 7.20 -5.57
C LEU A 38 5.58 5.71 -5.87
N VAL A 39 6.48 4.94 -5.26
CA VAL A 39 6.19 3.49 -5.08
C VAL A 39 6.55 2.95 -3.68
N TYR A 40 7.41 3.58 -2.87
CA TYR A 40 7.90 2.92 -1.64
C TYR A 40 7.66 3.66 -0.31
N ALA A 41 6.68 4.56 -0.21
CA ALA A 41 6.34 5.21 1.06
C ALA A 41 4.84 5.48 1.26
N GLY A 42 3.97 4.78 0.53
CA GLY A 42 2.52 5.08 0.46
C GLY A 42 1.57 4.02 1.01
N GLN A 43 2.03 2.83 1.41
CA GLN A 43 1.12 1.77 1.88
C GLN A 43 0.88 1.76 3.40
N ALA A 44 1.68 2.46 4.21
CA ALA A 44 1.41 2.63 5.64
C ALA A 44 0.31 3.69 5.92
N ALA A 45 -0.12 4.43 4.91
CA ALA A 45 -1.09 5.51 5.00
C ALA A 45 -2.31 5.28 4.07
N GLN A 46 -2.76 4.02 3.93
CA GLN A 46 -4.13 3.79 3.48
C GLN A 46 -5.09 4.30 4.56
N SER A 47 -5.35 5.60 4.45
CA SER A 47 -6.53 6.35 4.85
C SER A 47 -7.41 5.65 5.87
N ARG A 48 -7.33 6.12 7.12
CA ARG A 48 -8.50 6.19 7.99
C ARG A 48 -9.51 7.15 7.34
N THR A 49 -10.11 6.74 6.23
CA THR A 49 -11.46 7.17 5.88
C THR A 49 -12.29 6.84 7.10
N GLU A 50 -12.96 7.85 7.68
CA GLU A 50 -13.77 7.73 8.89
C GLU A 50 -14.36 6.33 8.98
N ALA A 51 -13.84 5.50 9.88
CA ALA A 51 -14.26 4.12 9.98
C ALA A 51 -15.72 4.15 10.41
N ARG A 52 -16.63 4.09 9.44
CA ARG A 52 -18.06 4.12 9.69
C ARG A 52 -18.38 2.87 10.49
N THR A 53 -18.70 3.04 11.76
CA THR A 53 -19.21 1.94 12.58
C THR A 53 -20.46 1.41 11.91
N ILE A 54 -20.40 0.18 11.44
CA ILE A 54 -21.54 -0.56 10.91
C ILE A 54 -21.93 -1.64 11.92
N THR A 55 -23.22 -1.77 12.20
CA THR A 55 -23.73 -2.92 12.94
C THR A 55 -23.88 -4.08 11.98
N ILE A 56 -23.20 -5.19 12.27
CA ILE A 56 -23.29 -6.41 11.47
C ILE A 56 -24.27 -7.36 12.15
N GLU A 57 -25.54 -7.33 11.74
CA GLU A 57 -26.60 -8.24 12.21
C GLU A 57 -26.51 -9.61 11.52
N ARG A 58 -25.44 -10.36 11.80
CA ARG A 58 -25.29 -11.73 11.29
C ARG A 58 -24.63 -12.64 12.33
N SER A 59 -24.97 -13.93 12.28
CA SER A 59 -24.30 -14.93 13.10
C SER A 59 -22.80 -15.03 12.75
N PRO A 60 -21.91 -15.29 13.74
CA PRO A 60 -20.52 -15.59 13.46
C PRO A 60 -20.40 -16.73 12.45
N VAL A 61 -19.53 -16.56 11.45
CA VAL A 61 -19.33 -17.59 10.41
C VAL A 61 -18.49 -18.75 10.95
N ARG A 62 -17.56 -18.44 11.86
CA ARG A 62 -16.68 -19.40 12.54
C ARG A 62 -16.42 -18.88 13.95
N MET A 63 -16.13 -19.79 14.88
CA MET A 63 -15.76 -19.48 16.25
C MET A 63 -14.52 -20.27 16.61
N ILE A 64 -13.57 -19.60 17.25
CA ILE A 64 -12.39 -20.23 17.84
C ILE A 64 -12.65 -20.31 19.34
N LYS A 65 -12.48 -21.51 19.89
CA LYS A 65 -12.65 -21.75 21.30
C LYS A 65 -11.30 -22.07 21.92
N ASP A 66 -10.83 -21.15 22.74
CA ASP A 66 -9.66 -21.36 23.60
C ASP A 66 -10.12 -21.57 25.05
N SER A 67 -9.34 -22.33 25.83
CA SER A 67 -9.68 -22.61 27.24
C SER A 67 -9.35 -21.46 28.17
N TYR A 68 -8.40 -20.60 27.79
CA TYR A 68 -7.92 -19.46 28.56
C TYR A 68 -7.81 -18.20 27.68
N PRO A 69 -8.92 -17.71 27.12
CA PRO A 69 -8.88 -16.68 26.08
C PRO A 69 -8.46 -15.31 26.66
N SER A 70 -7.28 -14.85 26.28
CA SER A 70 -6.81 -13.48 26.54
C SER A 70 -6.03 -12.93 25.35
N PHE A 71 -6.74 -12.56 24.29
CA PHE A 71 -6.13 -12.11 23.05
C PHE A 71 -5.86 -10.60 23.04
N SER A 72 -4.63 -10.19 22.76
CA SER A 72 -4.24 -8.78 22.64
C SER A 72 -4.15 -8.30 21.19
N ALA A 73 -3.76 -9.19 20.28
CA ALA A 73 -3.57 -8.89 18.87
C ALA A 73 -4.03 -10.04 17.97
N VAL A 74 -4.48 -9.69 16.76
CA VAL A 74 -4.99 -10.62 15.75
C VAL A 74 -4.48 -10.18 14.38
N ALA A 75 -3.93 -11.13 13.61
CA ALA A 75 -3.50 -10.94 12.23
C ALA A 75 -4.00 -12.08 11.33
N ILE A 76 -4.32 -11.77 10.07
CA ILE A 76 -4.83 -12.74 9.10
C ILE A 76 -3.90 -12.79 7.90
N ASN A 77 -3.41 -13.98 7.56
CA ASN A 77 -2.82 -14.26 6.25
C ASN A 77 -3.88 -14.95 5.37
N ALA A 78 -4.38 -14.24 4.36
CA ALA A 78 -5.41 -14.77 3.48
C ALA A 78 -4.88 -15.82 2.49
N ASP A 79 -3.63 -15.69 2.04
CA ASP A 79 -3.03 -16.55 1.02
C ASP A 79 -2.77 -17.96 1.59
N GLU A 80 -2.33 -18.01 2.85
CA GLU A 80 -2.02 -19.27 3.55
C GLU A 80 -3.19 -19.78 4.40
N ASN A 81 -4.34 -19.08 4.41
CA ASN A 81 -5.50 -19.36 5.27
C ASN A 81 -5.20 -19.35 6.77
N MET A 82 -4.15 -18.66 7.22
CA MET A 82 -3.75 -18.64 8.62
C MET A 82 -4.35 -17.45 9.36
N LEU A 83 -4.68 -17.68 10.62
CA LEU A 83 -5.00 -16.67 11.62
C LEU A 83 -3.97 -16.78 12.74
N VAL A 84 -3.28 -15.69 13.03
CA VAL A 84 -2.29 -15.61 14.09
C VAL A 84 -2.81 -14.69 15.18
N VAL A 85 -2.75 -15.14 16.44
CA VAL A 85 -3.19 -14.37 17.61
C VAL A 85 -2.13 -14.39 18.70
N THR A 86 -2.03 -13.28 19.43
CA THR A 86 -1.18 -13.19 20.63
C THR A 86 -2.04 -13.44 21.86
N ASP A 87 -1.66 -14.43 22.67
CA ASP A 87 -2.30 -14.79 23.93
C ASP A 87 -1.46 -14.29 25.11
N GLU A 88 -2.02 -13.34 25.85
CA GLU A 88 -1.38 -12.71 27.01
C GLU A 88 -1.51 -13.54 28.30
N ASN A 89 -2.42 -14.52 28.35
CA ASN A 89 -2.58 -15.31 29.57
C ASN A 89 -1.48 -16.36 29.68
N LEU A 90 -1.12 -17.00 28.57
CA LEU A 90 -0.02 -17.98 28.51
C LEU A 90 1.27 -17.42 27.86
N PHE A 91 1.29 -16.15 27.48
CA PHE A 91 2.41 -15.45 26.84
C PHE A 91 2.94 -16.19 25.60
N GLN A 92 2.04 -16.52 24.68
CA GLN A 92 2.34 -17.30 23.49
C GLN A 92 1.70 -16.70 22.23
N ILE A 93 2.16 -17.15 21.07
CA ILE A 93 1.57 -16.86 19.77
C ILE A 93 0.88 -18.14 19.29
N LEU A 94 -0.40 -18.04 18.96
CA LEU A 94 -1.20 -19.15 18.46
C LEU A 94 -1.50 -18.95 16.99
N GLU A 95 -1.40 -20.02 16.23
CA GLU A 95 -1.69 -20.07 14.80
C GLU A 95 -2.84 -21.06 14.57
N TYR A 96 -3.83 -20.62 13.78
CA TYR A 96 -4.98 -21.42 13.42
C TYR A 96 -5.13 -21.43 11.89
N ASP A 97 -5.30 -22.60 11.28
CA ASP A 97 -5.84 -22.67 9.93
C ASP A 97 -7.34 -22.33 10.00
N ARG A 98 -7.75 -21.36 9.20
CA ARG A 98 -9.13 -20.90 9.14
C ARG A 98 -10.06 -21.96 8.57
N ARG A 99 -9.56 -22.97 7.85
CA ARG A 99 -10.33 -24.06 7.21
C ARG A 99 -10.57 -25.24 8.15
N ASP A 100 -9.78 -25.35 9.21
CA ASP A 100 -9.91 -26.45 10.15
C ASP A 100 -11.20 -26.37 10.94
N ASN A 101 -11.72 -27.55 11.28
CA ASN A 101 -12.93 -27.70 12.07
C ASN A 101 -12.71 -28.70 13.20
N THR A 102 -12.49 -28.18 14.40
CA THR A 102 -12.33 -28.98 15.61
C THR A 102 -13.66 -29.63 15.99
N PRO A 103 -13.76 -30.97 16.06
CA PRO A 103 -14.97 -31.62 16.53
C PRO A 103 -15.38 -31.13 17.93
N PRO A 104 -16.69 -31.05 18.27
CA PRO A 104 -17.14 -30.46 19.54
C PRO A 104 -16.60 -31.10 20.82
N ARG A 105 -16.11 -32.34 20.73
CA ARG A 105 -15.54 -33.11 21.85
C ARG A 105 -14.01 -33.19 21.81
N ALA A 106 -13.38 -32.73 20.73
CA ALA A 106 -11.93 -32.73 20.61
C ALA A 106 -11.35 -31.58 21.43
N ARG A 107 -10.21 -31.84 22.10
CA ARG A 107 -9.49 -30.82 22.87
C ARG A 107 -8.63 -29.91 21.99
N PHE A 108 -8.22 -30.40 20.84
CA PHE A 108 -7.32 -29.71 19.92
C PHE A 108 -7.65 -30.09 18.47
N THR A 109 -7.23 -29.25 17.52
CA THR A 109 -7.31 -29.53 16.09
C THR A 109 -6.12 -30.39 15.67
N GLU A 110 -6.38 -31.61 15.21
CA GLU A 110 -5.32 -32.47 14.66
C GLU A 110 -5.04 -32.07 13.19
N PRO A 111 -3.77 -31.99 12.75
CA PRO A 111 -3.38 -31.66 11.38
C PRO A 111 -3.60 -32.81 10.39
#